data_AF-A0A444UY44-F1
#
_entry.id   AF-A0A444UY44-F1
#
_cell.length_a   1.000
_cell.length_b   1.000
_cell.length_c   1.000
_cell.angle_alpha   90.00
_cell.angle_beta   90.00
_cell.angle_gamma   90.00
#
_symmetry.space_group_name_H-M   'P 1'
#
loop_
_entity.id
_entity.type
_entity.pdbx_description
1 polymer ?
#
loop_
_entity_poly.entity_id
_entity_poly.type
_entity_poly.pdbx_seq_one_letter_code
_entity_poly.pdbx_strand_id
1 'polypeptide(L)'
;MGDQEVVVSSDVPIMILQKKIKSAKTLVEAEKLKDDLNELMRIREVIQRSVMEIIKKSTNSEEQTLRVQTGCAEVTNHKMYREVIEYYKVKCFNWHDSKVFYRFYCYMYCLPCILF
;
A
#
# COMPACT_ATOMS: atom_id res chain seq x y z
N MET A 1 -3.16 16.91 28.30
CA MET A 1 -3.51 17.34 26.93
C MET A 1 -2.86 16.32 26.02
N GLY A 2 -3.60 15.32 25.53
CA GLY A 2 -3.05 14.26 24.70
C GLY A 2 -3.06 14.73 23.26
N ASP A 3 -1.89 14.84 22.64
CA ASP A 3 -1.75 15.19 21.22
C ASP A 3 -2.54 14.18 20.37
N GLN A 4 -3.60 14.65 19.71
CA GLN A 4 -4.24 13.90 18.64
C GLN A 4 -3.32 13.93 17.43
N GLU A 5 -2.44 12.93 17.32
CA GLU A 5 -1.67 12.71 16.10
C GLU A 5 -2.63 12.35 14.96
N VAL A 6 -2.83 13.33 14.07
CA VAL A 6 -3.53 13.12 12.79
C VAL A 6 -2.59 12.33 11.89
N VAL A 7 -2.96 11.08 11.61
CA VAL A 7 -2.20 10.18 10.74
C VAL A 7 -3.08 9.69 9.61
N VAL A 8 -2.53 9.71 8.40
CA VAL A 8 -3.18 9.12 7.23
C VAL A 8 -3.41 7.63 7.52
N SER A 9 -4.62 7.13 7.29
CA SER A 9 -5.00 5.74 7.63
C SER A 9 -3.97 4.68 7.18
N SER A 10 -3.30 4.92 6.04
CA SER A 10 -2.23 4.07 5.50
C SER A 10 -0.95 4.00 6.33
N ASP A 11 -0.64 5.05 7.09
CA ASP A 11 0.59 5.18 7.88
C ASP A 11 0.36 4.81 9.36
N VAL A 12 -0.89 4.51 9.75
CA VAL A 12 -1.23 4.06 11.11
C VAL A 12 -0.42 2.84 11.56
N PRO A 13 -0.22 1.78 10.75
CA PRO A 13 0.61 0.63 11.16
C PRO A 13 2.09 0.99 11.38
N ILE A 14 2.63 1.90 10.56
CA ILE A 14 4.00 2.40 10.69
C ILE A 14 4.13 3.20 11.99
N MET A 15 3.19 4.12 12.24
CA MET A 15 3.17 4.92 13.46
C MET A 15 3.05 4.03 14.70
N ILE A 16 2.18 3.01 14.67
CA ILE A 16 2.02 2.07 15.79
C ILE A 16 3.34 1.34 16.06
N LEU A 17 4.02 0.82 15.04
CA LEU A 17 5.31 0.15 15.21
C LEU A 17 6.38 1.12 15.73
N GLN A 18 6.45 2.34 15.20
CA GLN A 18 7.37 3.37 15.67
C GLN A 18 7.13 3.74 17.14
N LYS A 19 5.87 3.86 17.58
CA LYS A 19 5.51 4.10 18.98
C LYS A 19 5.89 2.92 19.87
N LYS A 20 5.68 1.68 19.40
CA LYS A 20 6.10 0.48 20.12
C LYS A 20 7.62 0.39 20.27
N ILE A 21 8.37 0.71 19.22
CA ILE A 21 9.85 0.77 19.28
C ILE A 21 10.30 1.80 20.33
N LYS A 22 9.68 2.99 20.35
CA LYS A 22 10.00 4.05 21.34
C LYS A 22 9.65 3.67 22.78
N SER A 23 8.72 2.75 22.99
CA SER A 23 8.24 2.31 24.31
C SER A 23 8.75 0.92 24.71
N ALA A 24 9.57 0.28 23.87
CA ALA A 24 10.13 -1.04 24.13
C ALA A 24 11.03 -1.02 25.37
N LYS A 25 10.86 -2.02 26.24
CA LYS A 25 11.58 -2.08 27.52
C LYS A 25 12.91 -2.81 27.42
N THR A 26 13.09 -3.59 26.36
CA THR A 26 14.28 -4.42 26.13
C THR A 26 14.81 -4.21 24.71
N LEU A 27 16.13 -4.37 24.54
CA LEU A 27 16.76 -4.27 23.22
C LEU A 27 16.23 -5.34 22.27
N VAL A 28 16.00 -6.57 22.75
CA VAL A 28 15.47 -7.68 21.96
C VAL A 28 14.07 -7.39 21.42
N GLU A 29 13.20 -6.78 22.23
CA GLU A 29 11.86 -6.37 21.81
C GLU A 29 11.93 -5.23 20.77
N ALA A 30 12.80 -4.24 21.00
CA ALA A 30 13.00 -3.13 20.07
C ALA A 30 13.52 -3.60 18.70
N GLU A 31 14.47 -4.55 18.69
CA GLU A 31 15.02 -5.15 17.47
C GLU A 31 13.94 -5.90 16.68
N LYS A 32 13.15 -6.75 17.35
CA LYS A 32 12.05 -7.48 16.69
C LYS A 32 11.02 -6.52 16.06
N LEU A 33 10.65 -5.46 16.78
CA LEU A 33 9.71 -4.45 16.27
C LEU A 33 10.30 -3.66 15.10
N LYS A 34 11.62 -3.45 15.09
CA LYS A 34 12.34 -2.80 13.98
C LYS A 34 12.37 -3.70 12.74
N ASP A 35 12.55 -5.01 12.91
CA ASP A 35 12.46 -5.97 11.81
C ASP A 35 11.06 -6.01 11.21
N ASP A 36 10.02 -6.02 12.05
CA ASP A 36 8.62 -5.95 11.60
C ASP A 36 8.34 -4.65 10.81
N LEU A 37 8.92 -3.52 11.24
CA LEU A 37 8.82 -2.24 10.53
C LEU A 37 9.56 -2.26 9.19
N ASN A 38 10.77 -2.79 9.15
CA ASN A 38 11.55 -2.91 7.92
C ASN A 38 10.84 -3.80 6.90
N GLU A 39 10.28 -4.93 7.34
CA GLU A 39 9.51 -5.82 6.48
C GLU A 39 8.23 -5.14 5.96
N LEU A 40 7.63 -4.26 6.77
CA LEU A 40 6.50 -3.43 6.33
C LEU A 40 6.88 -2.47 5.22
N MET A 41 7.98 -1.74 5.41
CA MET A 41 8.48 -0.81 4.40
C MET A 41 8.87 -1.54 3.12
N ARG A 42 9.53 -2.70 3.22
CA ARG A 42 9.90 -3.53 2.07
C ARG A 42 8.67 -3.97 1.27
N ILE A 43 7.63 -4.47 1.93
CA ILE A 43 6.41 -4.88 1.24
C ILE A 43 5.72 -3.68 0.58
N ARG A 44 5.68 -2.52 1.26
CA ARG A 44 5.15 -1.27 0.70
C ARG A 44 5.84 -0.90 -0.62
N GLU A 45 7.18 -0.95 -0.64
CA GLU A 45 7.98 -0.67 -1.84
C GLU A 45 7.77 -1.69 -2.96
N VAL A 46 7.63 -2.98 -2.63
CA VAL A 46 7.40 -4.01 -3.66
C VAL A 46 6.03 -3.82 -4.31
N ILE A 47 4.98 -3.53 -3.51
CA ILE A 47 3.66 -3.25 -4.06
C ILE A 47 3.69 -1.99 -4.93
N GLN A 48 4.33 -0.91 -4.48
CA GLN A 48 4.51 0.32 -5.28
C GLN A 48 5.15 0.03 -6.62
N ARG A 49 6.28 -0.70 -6.61
CA ARG A 49 6.99 -1.04 -7.84
C ARG A 49 6.15 -1.92 -8.75
N SER A 50 5.45 -2.92 -8.20
CA SER A 50 4.56 -3.80 -8.97
C SER A 50 3.45 -3.02 -9.66
N VAL A 51 2.76 -2.13 -8.94
CA VAL A 51 1.68 -1.29 -9.50
C VAL A 51 2.25 -0.35 -10.56
N MET A 52 3.40 0.28 -10.30
CA MET A 52 4.07 1.16 -11.26
C MET A 52 4.47 0.43 -12.55
N GLU A 53 4.98 -0.80 -12.44
CA GLU A 53 5.31 -1.63 -13.61
C GLU A 53 4.05 -2.01 -14.41
N ILE A 54 2.93 -2.27 -13.74
CA ILE A 54 1.65 -2.52 -14.43
C ILE A 54 1.19 -1.26 -15.16
N ILE A 55 1.23 -0.09 -14.52
CA ILE A 55 0.85 1.17 -15.15
C ILE A 55 1.72 1.42 -16.38
N LYS A 56 3.05 1.33 -16.24
CA LYS A 56 4.00 1.52 -17.36
C LYS A 56 3.73 0.58 -18.53
N LYS A 57 3.38 -0.68 -18.26
CA LYS A 57 3.04 -1.66 -19.30
C LYS A 57 1.66 -1.45 -19.91
N SER A 58 0.77 -0.75 -19.21
CA SER A 58 -0.60 -0.52 -19.64
C SER A 58 -0.76 0.83 -20.37
N THR A 59 0.14 1.77 -20.15
CA THR A 59 0.14 3.10 -20.79
C THR A 59 1.16 3.17 -21.93
N ASN A 60 0.82 3.86 -23.02
CA ASN A 60 1.67 3.96 -24.21
C ASN A 60 2.61 5.20 -24.20
N SER A 61 2.52 6.06 -23.19
CA SER A 61 3.39 7.23 -23.04
C SER A 61 3.64 7.59 -21.57
N GLU A 62 4.78 8.23 -21.29
CA GLU A 62 5.14 8.70 -19.94
C GLU A 62 4.12 9.71 -19.40
N GLU A 63 3.52 10.54 -20.26
CA GLU A 63 2.46 11.46 -19.86
C GLU A 63 1.18 10.73 -19.43
N GLN A 64 0.84 9.61 -20.09
CA GLN A 64 -0.27 8.75 -19.66
C GLN A 64 0.08 8.05 -18.34
N THR A 65 1.30 7.53 -18.20
CA THR A 65 1.80 6.96 -16.93
C THR A 65 1.66 7.96 -15.78
N LEU A 66 2.11 9.19 -15.97
CA LEU A 66 2.05 10.26 -14.97
C LEU A 66 0.61 10.65 -14.65
N ARG A 67 -0.27 10.76 -15.65
CA ARG A 67 -1.71 11.01 -15.45
C ARG A 67 -2.38 9.91 -14.63
N VAL A 68 -2.08 8.64 -14.92
CA VAL A 68 -2.60 7.49 -14.18
C VAL A 68 -2.02 7.42 -12.76
N GLN A 69 -0.76 7.81 -12.58
CA GLN A 69 -0.07 7.80 -11.29
C GLN A 69 -0.52 8.91 -10.34
N THR A 70 -0.80 10.10 -10.88
CA THR A 70 -1.15 11.30 -10.09
C THR A 70 -2.65 11.59 -10.07
N GLY A 71 -3.40 11.03 -11.02
CA GLY A 71 -4.83 11.19 -11.14
C GLY A 71 -5.60 10.32 -10.17
N CYS A 72 -6.72 10.84 -9.69
CA CYS A 72 -7.78 10.06 -9.04
C CYS A 72 -8.91 9.92 -10.06
N ALA A 73 -8.86 8.86 -10.88
CA ALA A 73 -9.94 8.59 -11.83
C ALA A 73 -11.12 7.98 -11.08
N GLU A 74 -12.31 8.56 -11.26
CA GLU A 74 -13.54 8.00 -10.71
C GLU A 74 -13.81 6.63 -11.34
N VAL A 75 -14.08 5.61 -10.53
CA VAL A 75 -14.36 4.26 -11.03
C VAL A 75 -15.72 4.29 -11.74
N THR A 76 -15.71 4.35 -13.07
CA THR A 76 -16.95 4.31 -13.87
C THR A 76 -17.44 2.89 -14.12
N ASN A 77 -16.53 1.89 -14.14
CA ASN A 77 -16.87 0.48 -14.35
C ASN A 77 -16.46 -0.40 -13.15
N HIS A 78 -17.33 -0.44 -12.14
CA HIS A 78 -17.11 -1.20 -10.91
C HIS A 78 -16.98 -2.73 -11.11
N LYS A 79 -17.48 -3.29 -12.22
CA LYS A 79 -17.36 -4.73 -12.48
C LYS A 79 -15.94 -5.07 -12.93
N MET A 80 -15.44 -4.38 -13.95
CA MET A 80 -14.08 -4.55 -14.46
C MET A 80 -13.05 -4.22 -13.37
N TYR A 81 -13.31 -3.18 -12.58
CA TYR A 81 -12.48 -2.83 -11.42
C TYR A 81 -12.36 -3.98 -10.40
N ARG A 82 -13.48 -4.61 -10.04
CA ARG A 82 -13.46 -5.77 -9.13
C ARG A 82 -12.72 -6.97 -9.72
N GLU A 83 -12.88 -7.23 -11.01
CA GLU A 83 -12.18 -8.34 -11.68
C GLU A 83 -10.67 -8.13 -11.68
N VAL A 84 -10.20 -6.91 -11.96
CA VAL A 84 -8.76 -6.57 -11.90
C VAL A 84 -8.21 -6.65 -10.49
N ILE A 85 -8.97 -6.19 -9.49
CA ILE A 85 -8.61 -6.32 -8.08
C ILE A 85 -8.45 -7.80 -7.70
N GLU A 86 -9.44 -8.63 -8.01
CA GLU A 86 -9.38 -10.05 -7.64
C GLU A 86 -8.26 -10.78 -8.39
N TYR A 87 -8.02 -10.43 -9.66
CA TYR A 87 -6.89 -10.96 -10.42
C TYR A 87 -5.55 -10.57 -9.79
N TYR A 88 -5.36 -9.29 -9.45
CA TYR A 88 -4.15 -8.82 -8.78
C TYR A 88 -3.95 -9.46 -7.41
N LYS A 89 -5.04 -9.69 -6.66
CA LYS A 89 -5.02 -10.39 -5.37
C LYS A 89 -4.50 -11.82 -5.49
N VAL A 90 -5.03 -12.56 -6.45
CA VAL A 90 -4.71 -13.98 -6.65
C VAL A 90 -3.33 -14.15 -7.29
N LYS A 91 -2.92 -13.25 -8.18
CA LYS A 91 -1.69 -13.39 -8.98
C LYS A 91 -0.49 -12.64 -8.44
N CYS A 92 -0.70 -11.58 -7.66
CA CYS A 92 0.39 -10.73 -7.16
C CYS A 92 0.43 -10.71 -5.62
N PHE A 93 -0.61 -10.19 -4.96
CA PHE A 93 -0.58 -9.98 -3.51
C PHE A 93 -1.91 -10.33 -2.84
N ASN A 94 -1.92 -11.42 -2.08
CA ASN A 94 -3.07 -11.76 -1.26
C ASN A 94 -3.09 -10.90 0.02
N TRP A 95 -3.87 -9.83 0.03
CA TRP A 95 -4.02 -8.96 1.19
C TRP A 95 -4.89 -9.55 2.31
N HIS A 96 -5.58 -10.67 2.10
CA HIS A 96 -6.33 -11.33 3.18
C HIS A 96 -5.45 -12.13 4.14
N ASP A 97 -4.18 -12.33 3.80
CA ASP A 97 -3.20 -12.87 4.75
C ASP A 97 -2.96 -11.82 5.85
N SER A 98 -3.02 -12.24 7.12
CA SER A 98 -3.01 -11.39 8.32
C SER A 98 -1.81 -10.44 8.38
N LYS A 99 -0.72 -10.74 7.68
CA LYS A 99 0.47 -9.88 7.59
C LYS A 99 0.31 -8.70 6.61
N VAL A 100 -0.69 -8.74 5.73
CA VAL A 100 -0.85 -7.86 4.57
C VAL A 100 -2.17 -7.07 4.59
N PHE A 101 -3.12 -7.43 5.46
CA PHE A 101 -4.46 -6.83 5.54
C PHE A 101 -4.47 -5.29 5.65
N TYR A 102 -3.58 -4.74 6.49
CA TYR A 102 -3.43 -3.28 6.64
C TYR A 102 -2.48 -2.64 5.61
N ARG A 103 -1.78 -3.43 4.78
CA ARG A 103 -0.73 -2.97 3.85
C ARG A 103 -1.26 -2.57 2.46
N PHE A 104 -2.53 -2.86 2.15
CA PHE A 104 -3.03 -2.80 0.77
C PHE A 104 -4.06 -1.70 0.47
N TYR A 105 -4.77 -1.20 1.50
CA TYR A 105 -5.84 -0.21 1.31
C TYR A 105 -5.40 1.07 0.59
N CYS A 106 -4.12 1.46 0.71
CA CYS A 106 -3.59 2.64 0.05
C CYS A 106 -3.36 2.46 -1.46
N TYR A 107 -3.07 1.23 -1.91
CA TYR A 107 -2.83 0.92 -3.33
C TYR A 107 -4.11 0.64 -4.11
N MET A 108 -5.17 0.21 -3.42
CA MET A 108 -6.47 0.05 -4.04
C MET A 108 -7.00 1.35 -4.64
N TYR A 109 -6.70 2.53 -4.09
CA TYR A 109 -7.15 3.80 -4.68
C TYR A 109 -6.39 4.20 -5.95
N CYS A 110 -5.26 3.55 -6.29
CA CYS A 110 -4.51 3.81 -7.52
C CYS A 110 -4.81 2.81 -8.65
N LEU A 111 -5.36 1.62 -8.34
CA LEU A 111 -5.78 0.64 -9.34
C LEU A 111 -6.92 1.10 -10.28
N PRO A 112 -7.87 1.99 -9.89
CA PRO A 112 -8.89 2.55 -10.77
C PRO A 112 -8.33 3.20 -12.02
N CYS A 113 -7.14 3.79 -11.90
CA CYS A 113 -6.54 4.59 -12.96
C CYS A 113 -5.97 3.72 -14.10
N ILE A 114 -5.80 2.41 -13.90
CA ILE A 114 -5.34 1.47 -14.94
C ILE A 114 -6.48 1.09 -15.92
N LEU A 115 -7.73 1.37 -15.56
CA LEU A 115 -8.91 0.99 -16.35
C LEU A 115 -9.42 2.09 -17.29
N PHE A 116 -8.59 3.10 -17.56
CA PHE A 116 -8.84 4.15 -18.54
C PHE A 116 -7.74 4.21 -19.60
#